data_AF-A0A539D8V7-F1
#
_entry.id   AF-A0A539D8V7-F1
#
_cell.length_a   1.000
_cell.length_b   1.000
_cell.length_c   1.000
_cell.angle_alpha   90.00
_cell.angle_beta   90.00
_cell.angle_gamma   90.00
#
_symmetry.space_group_name_H-M   'P 1'
#
loop_
_entity.id
_entity.type
_entity.pdbx_description
1 polymer ?
#
loop_
_entity_poly.entity_id
_entity_poly.type
_entity_poly.pdbx_seq_one_letter_code
_entity_poly.pdbx_strand_id
1 'polypeptide(L)'
;RPIPNTAYYDGYLQLGNGVGMVRQLKNDFRRRTVDAPGLAARGSARILVLSGESAGPTIGEMLRRKLPAGGPVTIETRHVVNETFGRPTSVTGLLGGGDFARELRGAGPFDLALVPNNALNDRQLFIDDMPFDQLNAEFGGRLAVGFDSLWTAESPVPEEVAIP
;
A
#
# COMPACT_ATOMS: atom_id res chain seq x y z
N ARG A 1 -6.15 -33.53 26.47
CA ARG A 1 -5.73 -33.64 25.06
C ARG A 1 -4.58 -32.68 24.85
N PRO A 2 -3.35 -33.12 24.53
CA PRO A 2 -2.24 -32.21 24.34
C PRO A 2 -2.36 -31.49 23.00
N ILE A 3 -1.93 -30.23 23.00
CA ILE A 3 -1.85 -29.37 21.83
C ILE A 3 -0.76 -29.95 20.90
N PRO A 4 -1.00 -30.14 19.59
CA PRO A 4 0.02 -30.64 18.68
C PRO A 4 1.25 -29.73 18.63
N ASN A 5 2.42 -30.37 18.51
CA ASN A 5 3.75 -29.77 18.41
C ASN A 5 3.81 -28.68 17.30
N THR A 6 4.42 -27.55 17.64
CA THR A 6 4.53 -26.30 16.88
C THR A 6 5.15 -26.44 15.49
N ALA A 7 5.79 -27.56 15.18
CA ALA A 7 6.32 -27.87 13.85
C ALA A 7 5.26 -27.95 12.73
N TYR A 8 3.96 -28.00 13.05
CA TYR A 8 2.89 -27.98 12.04
C TYR A 8 2.50 -26.56 11.57
N TYR A 9 2.96 -25.50 12.25
CA TYR A 9 2.63 -24.10 11.92
C TYR A 9 3.79 -23.30 11.29
N ASP A 10 4.98 -23.89 11.16
CA ASP A 10 6.21 -23.17 10.80
C ASP A 10 6.47 -23.04 9.28
N GLY A 11 5.49 -23.42 8.44
CA GLY A 11 5.66 -23.51 6.98
C GLY A 11 4.76 -22.61 6.15
N TYR A 12 3.79 -21.90 6.74
CA TYR A 12 3.05 -20.90 5.98
C TYR A 12 3.96 -19.69 5.81
N LEU A 13 4.56 -19.60 4.61
CA LEU A 13 5.20 -18.41 4.06
C LEU A 13 4.53 -17.17 4.66
N GLN A 14 5.21 -16.53 5.62
CA GLN A 14 4.77 -15.29 6.23
C GLN A 14 4.62 -14.16 5.18
N LEU A 15 5.06 -14.41 3.94
CA LEU A 15 4.85 -13.57 2.77
C LEU A 15 3.37 -13.31 2.47
N GLY A 16 2.46 -14.22 2.86
CA GLY A 16 1.01 -14.06 2.66
C GLY A 16 0.23 -13.56 3.88
N ASN A 17 0.85 -13.48 5.07
CA ASN A 17 0.21 -12.94 6.26
C ASN A 17 0.55 -11.44 6.40
N GLY A 18 -0.39 -10.64 6.88
CA GLY A 18 -0.21 -9.18 6.96
C GLY A 18 1.04 -8.73 7.75
N VAL A 19 1.59 -9.60 8.61
CA VAL A 19 2.80 -9.34 9.40
C VAL A 19 4.08 -9.36 8.52
N GLY A 20 4.28 -10.38 7.70
CA GLY A 20 5.44 -10.46 6.83
C GLY A 20 5.45 -9.35 5.77
N MET A 21 4.27 -8.99 5.26
CA MET A 21 4.09 -7.86 4.35
C MET A 21 4.50 -6.53 4.97
N VAL A 22 4.10 -6.25 6.22
CA VAL A 22 4.49 -5.01 6.93
C VAL A 22 6.00 -4.97 7.19
N ARG A 23 6.64 -6.11 7.48
CA ARG A 23 8.10 -6.18 7.67
C ARG A 23 8.85 -5.87 6.37
N GLN A 24 8.43 -6.45 5.26
CA GLN A 24 9.03 -6.18 3.95
C GLN A 24 8.84 -4.70 3.58
N LEU A 25 7.63 -4.17 3.76
CA LEU A 25 7.32 -2.77 3.51
C LEU A 25 8.22 -1.82 4.32
N LYS A 26 8.44 -2.11 5.61
CA LYS A 26 9.36 -1.34 6.46
C LYS A 26 10.80 -1.38 5.94
N ASN A 27 11.26 -2.53 5.44
CA ASN A 27 12.60 -2.65 4.89
C ASN A 27 12.74 -1.85 3.59
N ASP A 28 11.74 -1.90 2.70
CA ASP A 28 11.73 -1.14 1.46
C ASP A 28 11.76 0.37 1.75
N PHE A 29 10.92 0.83 2.67
CA PHE A 29 10.93 2.22 3.13
C PHE A 29 12.26 2.63 3.77
N ARG A 30 12.94 1.74 4.50
CA ARG A 30 14.27 2.04 5.04
C ARG A 30 15.32 2.19 3.95
N ARG A 31 15.30 1.32 2.94
CA ARG A 31 16.35 1.25 1.91
C ARG A 31 16.13 2.22 0.75
N ARG A 32 14.89 2.65 0.49
CA ARG A 32 14.53 3.49 -0.67
C ARG A 32 14.29 4.95 -0.30
N THR A 33 14.55 5.84 -1.25
CA THR A 33 14.32 7.28 -1.13
C THR A 33 13.14 7.67 -2.02
N VAL A 34 12.24 8.52 -1.50
CA VAL A 34 11.12 9.04 -2.29
C VAL A 34 11.63 10.08 -3.27
N ASP A 35 11.31 9.93 -4.55
CA ASP A 35 11.61 10.87 -5.63
C ASP A 35 10.61 12.04 -5.64
N ALA A 36 10.57 12.83 -4.57
CA ALA A 36 9.61 13.93 -4.45
C ALA A 36 9.70 14.95 -5.61
N PRO A 37 10.89 15.40 -6.04
CA PRO A 37 11.01 16.31 -7.19
C PRO A 37 10.53 15.67 -8.50
N GLY A 38 10.89 14.42 -8.78
CA GLY A 38 10.46 13.74 -10.01
C GLY A 38 8.97 13.39 -10.02
N LEU A 39 8.39 13.06 -8.86
CA LEU A 39 6.93 12.92 -8.69
C LEU A 39 6.22 14.23 -9.05
N ALA A 40 6.64 15.36 -8.48
CA ALA A 40 6.06 16.66 -8.80
C ALA A 40 6.24 17.03 -10.27
N ALA A 41 7.42 16.79 -10.85
CA ALA A 41 7.69 17.04 -12.27
C ALA A 41 6.83 16.19 -13.22
N ARG A 42 6.43 14.98 -12.79
CA ARG A 42 5.48 14.10 -13.50
C ARG A 42 4.02 14.43 -13.20
N GLY A 43 3.73 15.53 -12.52
CA GLY A 43 2.38 15.95 -12.17
C GLY A 43 1.75 15.17 -11.02
N SER A 44 2.52 14.44 -10.21
CA SER A 44 2.05 13.69 -9.04
C SER A 44 2.32 14.45 -7.73
N ALA A 45 1.75 15.66 -7.58
CA ALA A 45 2.00 16.53 -6.43
C ALA A 45 1.14 16.15 -5.21
N ARG A 46 -0.07 15.64 -5.42
CA ARG A 46 -0.99 15.17 -4.38
C ARG A 46 -1.19 13.68 -4.54
N ILE A 47 -0.68 12.91 -3.59
CA ILE A 47 -0.73 11.45 -3.62
C ILE A 47 -1.64 10.94 -2.51
N LEU A 48 -2.53 10.03 -2.87
CA LEU A 48 -3.35 9.29 -1.93
C LEU A 48 -2.79 7.88 -1.77
N VAL A 49 -2.63 7.41 -0.54
CA VAL A 49 -2.27 6.03 -0.24
C VAL A 49 -3.45 5.34 0.42
N LEU A 50 -3.98 4.32 -0.24
CA LEU A 50 -5.08 3.50 0.27
C LEU A 50 -4.50 2.31 1.04
N SER A 51 -5.04 2.07 2.22
CA SER A 51 -4.63 0.96 3.08
C SER A 51 -5.83 0.38 3.81
N GLY A 52 -5.67 -0.83 4.34
CA GLY A 52 -6.55 -1.36 5.38
C GLY A 52 -6.27 -0.68 6.72
N GLU A 53 -7.23 -0.77 7.63
CA GLU A 53 -7.20 -0.13 8.95
C GLU A 53 -5.98 -0.54 9.79
N SER A 54 -5.53 -1.79 9.67
CA SER A 54 -4.40 -2.32 10.47
C SER A 54 -3.04 -1.73 10.08
N ALA A 55 -2.77 -1.56 8.78
CA ALA A 55 -1.47 -1.12 8.28
C ALA A 55 -1.37 0.40 8.09
N GLY A 56 -2.50 1.09 7.93
CA GLY A 56 -2.57 2.51 7.57
C GLY A 56 -1.80 3.45 8.52
N PRO A 57 -1.92 3.33 9.85
CA PRO A 57 -1.18 4.18 10.78
C PRO A 57 0.34 4.05 10.64
N THR A 58 0.84 2.82 10.46
CA THR A 58 2.28 2.54 10.27
C THR A 58 2.77 3.12 8.94
N ILE A 59 2.00 2.93 7.86
CA ILE A 59 2.31 3.47 6.53
C ILE A 59 2.39 5.00 6.56
N GLY A 60 1.38 5.65 7.15
CA GLY A 60 1.33 7.10 7.26
C GLY A 60 2.50 7.68 8.05
N GLU A 61 2.94 7.00 9.12
CA GLU A 61 4.13 7.42 9.87
C GLU A 61 5.40 7.34 9.03
N MET A 62 5.62 6.24 8.31
CA MET A 62 6.81 6.07 7.47
C MET A 62 6.85 7.11 6.34
N LEU A 63 5.71 7.41 5.72
CA LEU A 63 5.60 8.43 4.67
C LEU A 63 5.88 9.83 5.20
N ARG A 64 5.33 10.20 6.37
CA ARG A 64 5.62 11.50 7.02
C ARG A 64 7.10 11.70 7.33
N ARG A 65 7.81 10.64 7.70
CA ARG A 65 9.27 10.69 7.94
C ARG A 65 10.08 10.90 6.65
N LYS A 66 9.57 10.41 5.50
CA LYS A 66 10.23 10.55 4.19
C LYS A 66 9.88 11.85 3.48
N LEU A 67 8.69 12.37 3.71
CA LEU A 67 8.14 13.57 3.08
C LEU A 67 7.68 14.54 4.18
N PRO A 68 8.60 15.37 4.70
CA PRO A 68 8.23 16.39 5.67
C PRO A 68 7.26 17.41 5.04
N ALA A 69 6.42 18.03 5.88
CA ALA A 69 5.44 19.01 5.45
C ALA A 69 6.09 20.20 4.73
N GLY A 70 5.37 20.77 3.75
CA GLY A 70 5.84 21.92 2.96
C GLY A 70 6.74 21.56 1.76
N GLY A 71 6.92 20.26 1.47
CA GLY A 71 7.61 19.79 0.27
C GLY A 71 6.78 19.92 -1.03
N PRO A 72 7.39 19.60 -2.18
CA PRO A 72 6.74 19.68 -3.50
C PRO A 72 5.66 18.59 -3.72
N VAL A 73 5.59 17.61 -2.81
CA VAL A 73 4.61 16.52 -2.83
C VAL A 73 3.95 16.42 -1.47
N THR A 74 2.63 16.30 -1.46
CA THR A 74 1.83 15.99 -0.28
C THR A 74 1.27 14.58 -0.40
N ILE A 75 1.28 13.85 0.72
CA ILE A 75 0.73 12.50 0.78
C ILE A 75 -0.31 12.41 1.88
N GLU A 76 -1.48 11.90 1.51
CA GLU A 76 -2.56 11.53 2.42
C GLU A 76 -2.67 10.01 2.47
N THR A 77 -2.89 9.44 3.66
CA THR A 77 -3.18 8.02 3.82
C THR A 77 -4.61 7.86 4.28
N ARG A 78 -5.40 7.05 3.57
CA ARG A 78 -6.79 6.76 3.93
C ARG A 78 -7.02 5.27 4.12
N HIS A 79 -7.94 4.98 5.04
CA HIS A 79 -8.35 3.62 5.35
C HIS A 79 -9.57 3.26 4.54
N VAL A 80 -9.47 2.20 3.75
CA VAL A 80 -10.59 1.68 2.97
C VAL A 80 -11.42 0.76 3.85
N VAL A 81 -12.72 1.06 3.93
CA VAL A 81 -13.68 0.27 4.71
C VAL A 81 -14.15 -0.92 3.88
N ASN A 82 -14.02 -2.13 4.43
CA ASN A 82 -14.52 -3.36 3.83
C ASN A 82 -16.05 -3.42 3.93
N GLU A 83 -16.75 -3.09 2.84
CA GLU A 83 -18.19 -3.32 2.70
C GLU A 83 -18.50 -4.57 1.89
N THR A 84 -17.56 -5.05 1.06
CA THR A 84 -17.71 -6.29 0.27
C THR A 84 -17.97 -7.52 1.16
N PHE A 85 -17.23 -7.67 2.26
CA PHE A 85 -17.37 -8.78 3.22
C PHE A 85 -17.80 -8.32 4.62
N GLY A 86 -17.93 -7.01 4.84
CA GLY A 86 -18.28 -6.43 6.14
C GLY A 86 -17.14 -6.40 7.16
N ARG A 87 -17.40 -5.74 8.30
CA ARG A 87 -16.47 -5.65 9.44
C ARG A 87 -16.43 -6.97 10.22
N PRO A 88 -15.29 -7.35 10.86
CA PRO A 88 -14.12 -6.54 11.18
C PRO A 88 -12.90 -6.74 10.26
N THR A 89 -13.09 -7.25 9.05
CA THR A 89 -11.98 -7.65 8.19
C THR A 89 -11.19 -6.42 7.70
N SER A 90 -10.02 -6.18 8.31
CA SER A 90 -9.17 -4.98 8.09
C SER A 90 -7.95 -5.23 7.19
N VAL A 91 -7.89 -6.39 6.55
CA VAL A 91 -6.79 -6.77 5.65
C VAL A 91 -7.14 -6.39 4.21
N THR A 92 -6.15 -5.83 3.50
CA THR A 92 -6.34 -5.27 2.16
C THR A 92 -6.65 -6.30 1.08
N GLY A 93 -6.24 -7.56 1.27
CA GLY A 93 -6.55 -8.66 0.33
C GLY A 93 -7.99 -9.16 0.37
N LEU A 94 -8.83 -8.60 1.24
CA LEU A 94 -10.27 -8.88 1.29
C LEU A 94 -11.10 -7.64 0.98
N LEU A 95 -10.50 -6.58 0.43
CA LEU A 95 -11.20 -5.38 -0.03
C LEU A 95 -11.58 -5.52 -1.50
N GLY A 96 -12.84 -5.21 -1.83
CA GLY A 96 -13.31 -5.19 -3.22
C GLY A 96 -12.92 -3.91 -3.95
N GLY A 97 -12.94 -3.95 -5.28
CA GLY A 97 -12.78 -2.76 -6.12
C GLY A 97 -13.85 -1.71 -5.83
N GLY A 98 -15.07 -2.14 -5.50
CA GLY A 98 -16.14 -1.26 -5.04
C GLY A 98 -15.81 -0.51 -3.74
N ASP A 99 -15.04 -1.12 -2.82
CA ASP A 99 -14.59 -0.47 -1.60
C ASP A 99 -13.59 0.65 -1.89
N PHE A 100 -12.61 0.38 -2.76
CA PHE A 100 -11.66 1.39 -3.22
C PHE A 100 -12.34 2.51 -4.02
N ALA A 101 -13.30 2.18 -4.89
CA ALA A 101 -14.04 3.16 -5.68
C ALA A 101 -14.81 4.15 -4.79
N ARG A 102 -15.46 3.66 -3.73
CA ARG A 102 -16.17 4.51 -2.76
C ARG A 102 -15.21 5.46 -2.04
N GLU A 103 -14.06 4.96 -1.58
CA GLU A 103 -13.06 5.79 -0.92
C GLU A 103 -12.49 6.84 -1.88
N LEU A 104 -12.18 6.46 -3.11
CA LEU A 104 -11.66 7.36 -4.15
C LEU A 104 -12.65 8.46 -4.55
N ARG A 105 -13.95 8.15 -4.64
CA ARG A 105 -14.98 9.17 -4.93
C ARG A 105 -15.18 10.15 -3.76
N GLY A 106 -14.99 9.68 -2.52
CA GLY A 106 -14.98 10.52 -1.32
C GLY A 106 -13.65 11.24 -1.08
N ALA A 107 -12.61 10.88 -1.83
CA ALA A 107 -11.33 11.55 -1.82
C ALA A 107 -11.40 12.79 -2.71
N GLY A 108 -10.87 13.91 -2.21
CA GLY A 108 -10.75 15.12 -3.01
C GLY A 108 -9.85 14.90 -4.25
N PRO A 109 -9.56 15.96 -5.02
CA PRO A 109 -8.71 15.81 -6.19
C PRO A 109 -7.29 15.36 -5.77
N PHE A 110 -6.88 14.20 -6.28
CA PHE A 110 -5.53 13.63 -6.14
C PHE A 110 -4.99 13.31 -7.53
N ASP A 111 -3.68 13.43 -7.70
CA ASP A 111 -3.03 13.24 -8.99
C ASP A 111 -2.56 11.79 -9.18
N LEU A 112 -2.25 11.12 -8.06
CA LEU A 112 -1.88 9.71 -7.98
C LEU A 112 -2.55 9.06 -6.77
N ALA A 113 -3.11 7.87 -6.93
CA ALA A 113 -3.57 7.03 -5.85
C ALA A 113 -2.83 5.67 -5.86
N LEU A 114 -2.43 5.19 -4.69
CA LEU A 114 -1.72 3.92 -4.52
C LEU A 114 -2.65 2.88 -3.88
N VAL A 115 -2.84 1.75 -4.57
CA VAL A 115 -3.61 0.60 -4.10
C VAL A 115 -2.64 -0.49 -3.58
N PRO A 116 -2.94 -1.18 -2.46
CA PRO A 116 -2.10 -2.25 -1.95
C PRO A 116 -1.91 -3.39 -2.96
N ASN A 117 -0.69 -3.89 -3.14
CA ASN A 117 -0.37 -5.00 -4.07
C ASN A 117 -1.24 -6.24 -3.84
N ASN A 118 -1.49 -6.59 -2.58
CA ASN A 118 -2.28 -7.77 -2.22
C ASN A 118 -3.79 -7.59 -2.36
N ALA A 119 -4.29 -6.42 -2.78
CA ALA A 119 -5.70 -6.21 -3.09
C ALA A 119 -6.09 -6.80 -4.46
N LEU A 120 -5.09 -7.10 -5.30
CA LEU A 120 -5.27 -7.66 -6.64
C LEU A 120 -4.72 -9.09 -6.70
N ASN A 121 -5.36 -9.92 -7.50
CA ASN A 121 -4.81 -11.21 -7.90
C ASN A 121 -3.90 -11.10 -9.13
N ASP A 122 -3.31 -12.22 -9.57
CA ASP A 122 -2.41 -12.28 -10.73
C ASP A 122 -3.06 -11.83 -12.05
N ARG A 123 -4.39 -11.75 -12.11
CA ARG A 123 -5.16 -11.28 -13.27
C ARG A 123 -5.56 -9.81 -13.18
N GLN A 124 -5.01 -9.06 -12.21
CA GLN A 124 -5.37 -7.65 -11.97
C GLN A 124 -6.85 -7.45 -11.65
N LEU A 125 -7.47 -8.44 -10.98
CA LEU A 125 -8.84 -8.34 -10.48
C LEU A 125 -8.84 -8.18 -8.96
N PHE A 126 -9.75 -7.35 -8.47
CA PHE A 126 -10.13 -7.31 -7.06
C PHE A 126 -10.95 -8.56 -6.69
N ILE A 127 -11.19 -8.75 -5.39
CA ILE A 127 -11.92 -9.93 -4.87
C ILE A 127 -13.41 -9.97 -5.27
N ASP A 128 -13.96 -8.84 -5.71
CA ASP A 128 -15.33 -8.71 -6.26
C ASP A 128 -15.36 -8.75 -7.80
N ASP A 129 -14.31 -9.31 -8.42
CA ASP A 129 -14.12 -9.44 -9.88
C ASP A 129 -14.04 -8.13 -10.65
N MET A 130 -13.99 -6.97 -9.96
CA MET A 130 -13.74 -5.69 -10.62
C MET A 130 -12.31 -5.66 -11.19
N PRO A 131 -12.11 -5.30 -12.48
CA PRO A 131 -10.78 -5.07 -13.02
C PRO A 131 -10.12 -3.81 -12.47
N PHE A 132 -8.82 -3.87 -12.21
CA PHE A 132 -8.04 -2.69 -11.82
C PHE A 132 -8.19 -1.53 -12.83
N ASP A 133 -8.17 -1.84 -14.12
CA ASP A 133 -8.31 -0.85 -15.19
C ASP A 133 -9.66 -0.13 -15.16
N GLN A 134 -10.72 -0.79 -14.72
CA GLN A 134 -12.02 -0.16 -14.54
C GLN A 134 -11.92 0.91 -13.44
N LEU A 135 -11.36 0.56 -12.28
CA LEU A 135 -11.16 1.51 -11.18
C LEU A 135 -10.25 2.68 -11.61
N ASN A 136 -9.18 2.39 -12.35
CA ASN A 136 -8.27 3.39 -12.91
C ASN A 136 -8.99 4.38 -13.85
N ALA A 137 -9.89 3.89 -14.71
CA ALA A 137 -10.67 4.74 -15.61
C ALA A 137 -11.68 5.63 -14.87
N GLU A 138 -12.19 5.18 -13.71
CA GLU A 138 -13.13 5.96 -12.89
C GLU A 138 -12.44 7.03 -12.04
N PHE A 139 -11.15 6.89 -11.76
CA PHE A 139 -10.39 7.84 -10.96
C PHE A 139 -9.90 9.01 -11.82
N GLY A 140 -10.12 10.25 -11.34
CA GLY A 140 -9.72 11.47 -12.06
C GLY A 140 -8.20 11.73 -12.12
N GLY A 141 -7.40 10.91 -11.43
CA GLY A 141 -5.94 10.91 -11.48
C GLY A 141 -5.41 9.57 -11.98
N ARG A 142 -4.14 9.25 -11.70
CA ARG A 142 -3.56 7.94 -12.03
C ARG A 142 -3.68 6.99 -10.84
N LEU A 143 -4.10 5.74 -11.06
CA LEU A 143 -3.92 4.68 -10.08
C LEU A 143 -2.61 3.92 -10.33
N ALA A 144 -1.94 3.53 -9.26
CA ALA A 144 -0.78 2.65 -9.29
C ALA A 144 -0.88 1.59 -8.18
N VAL A 145 -0.24 0.47 -8.42
CA VAL A 145 -0.22 -0.66 -7.49
C VAL A 145 1.07 -0.58 -6.67
N GLY A 146 0.94 -0.59 -5.34
CA GLY A 146 2.05 -0.55 -4.40
C GLY A 146 2.75 0.80 -4.32
N PHE A 147 3.98 0.77 -3.80
CA PHE A 147 4.76 1.98 -3.53
C PHE A 147 5.84 2.25 -4.58
N ASP A 148 6.02 1.40 -5.59
CA ASP A 148 7.14 1.49 -6.53
C ASP A 148 7.17 2.81 -7.30
N SER A 149 5.99 3.39 -7.57
CA SER A 149 5.86 4.71 -8.18
C SER A 149 6.44 5.86 -7.35
N LEU A 150 6.74 5.66 -6.05
CA LEU A 150 7.27 6.70 -5.17
C LEU A 150 8.80 6.82 -5.21
N TRP A 151 9.50 5.76 -5.59
CA TRP A 151 10.95 5.67 -5.38
C TRP A 151 11.74 6.27 -6.55
N THR A 152 12.97 6.71 -6.26
CA THR A 152 13.95 6.95 -7.32
C THR A 152 14.26 5.64 -8.05
N ALA A 153 14.80 5.71 -9.28
CA ALA A 153 15.57 4.58 -9.82
C ALA A 153 16.64 4.20 -8.76
N GLU A 154 16.80 2.90 -8.50
CA GLU A 154 17.36 2.37 -7.25
C GLU A 154 18.61 3.12 -6.75
N SER A 155 18.56 3.62 -5.51
CA SER A 155 19.78 4.03 -4.81
C SER A 155 20.58 2.79 -4.42
N PRO A 156 21.92 2.79 -4.59
CA PRO A 156 22.75 1.69 -4.13
C PRO A 156 22.55 1.52 -2.61
N VAL A 157 22.22 0.29 -2.23
CA VAL A 157 22.02 -0.11 -0.85
C VAL A 157 23.35 0.10 -0.10
N PRO A 158 23.41 0.87 1.00
CA PRO A 158 24.54 0.77 1.90
C PRO A 158 24.60 -0.66 2.43
N GLU A 159 25.76 -1.29 2.30
CA GLU A 159 26.03 -2.63 2.80
C GLU A 159 25.43 -2.83 4.19
N GLU A 160 24.80 -3.98 4.36
CA GLU A 160 24.08 -4.35 5.57
C GLU A 160 25.00 -4.21 6.79
N VAL A 161 24.75 -3.21 7.64
CA VAL A 161 25.32 -3.22 8.99
C VAL A 161 24.62 -4.37 9.71
N ALA A 162 25.31 -5.51 9.76
CA ALA A 162 24.99 -6.59 10.67
C ALA A 162 24.81 -5.99 12.07
N ILE A 163 23.58 -6.02 12.57
CA ILE A 163 23.32 -5.72 13.97
C ILE A 163 23.76 -6.98 14.73
N PRO A 164 24.61 -6.87 15.77
CA PRO A 164 25.07 -8.00 16.56
C PRO A 164 23.92 -8.74 17.28
#